data_AF-A0A7Z0CN45-F1
#
_entry.id   AF-A0A7Z0CN45-F1
#
_cell.length_a   1.000
_cell.length_b   1.000
_cell.length_c   1.000
_cell.angle_alpha   90.00
_cell.angle_beta   90.00
_cell.angle_gamma   90.00
#
_symmetry.space_group_name_H-M   'P 1'
#
loop_
_entity.id
_entity.type
_entity.pdbx_description
1 polymer ?
#
loop_
_entity_poly.entity_id
_entity_poly.type
_entity_poly.pdbx_seq_one_letter_code
_entity_poly.pdbx_strand_id
1 'polypeptide(L)'
;MRLRRLWPAALLALAPVLAACGDDEPDAADEQTTSAAPTTDAPSQTPTEESSATEAPTETTSAPPVADRPQACALLTSGDVAKAIGVEFSEGVPGHGSVTENGTSWTTDECTFTAKDLVSIRIEVSGPADVTAGKFGCIQPSDADGNVEPSDAAGASKAWWKTSATPPLVATLRACSAEANVDVTMTYEDGTDYPGDPSQQAPQLAGLVLSGLQG
;
A
#
# COMPACT_ATOMS: atom_id res chain seq x y z
N MET A 1 5.07 -20.72 -48.39
CA MET A 1 6.22 -20.04 -49.03
C MET A 1 6.86 -19.11 -48.01
N ARG A 2 8.17 -19.24 -47.79
CA ARG A 2 8.96 -18.49 -46.81
C ARG A 2 9.22 -17.07 -47.32
N LEU A 3 9.01 -16.04 -46.50
CA LEU A 3 9.75 -14.78 -46.63
C LEU A 3 10.34 -14.38 -45.27
N ARG A 4 11.65 -14.55 -45.16
CA ARG A 4 12.54 -13.97 -44.15
C ARG A 4 13.03 -12.62 -44.69
N ARG A 5 12.98 -11.54 -43.90
CA ARG A 5 13.75 -10.28 -44.08
C ARG A 5 13.92 -9.65 -42.69
N LEU A 6 15.04 -9.88 -42.00
CA LEU A 6 16.30 -9.09 -42.01
C LEU A 6 16.14 -7.67 -41.42
N TRP A 7 16.66 -7.50 -40.19
CA TRP A 7 16.98 -6.23 -39.51
C TRP A 7 18.02 -5.38 -40.27
N PRO A 8 18.16 -4.09 -39.91
CA PRO A 8 19.34 -3.74 -39.13
C PRO A 8 19.08 -2.79 -37.96
N ALA A 9 19.87 -3.00 -36.90
CA ALA A 9 20.10 -2.12 -35.79
C ALA A 9 20.72 -0.79 -36.25
N ALA A 10 20.29 0.33 -35.65
CA ALA A 10 20.94 1.63 -35.75
C ALA A 10 21.26 2.13 -34.34
N LEU A 11 22.57 2.07 -34.02
CA LEU A 11 23.25 2.76 -32.94
C LEU A 11 23.32 4.26 -33.24
N LEU A 12 22.85 5.12 -32.33
CA LEU A 12 23.13 6.55 -32.20
C LEU A 12 22.70 6.95 -30.78
N ALA A 13 23.38 7.73 -29.95
CA ALA A 13 24.75 8.19 -29.78
C ALA A 13 24.73 8.83 -28.38
N LEU A 14 25.75 8.60 -27.55
CA LEU A 14 25.91 9.24 -26.25
C LEU A 14 26.17 10.75 -26.41
N ALA A 15 25.62 11.57 -25.51
CA ALA A 15 26.15 12.89 -25.19
C ALA A 15 26.09 13.14 -23.67
N PRO A 16 27.23 13.32 -22.99
CA PRO A 16 27.28 13.87 -21.64
C PRO A 16 27.38 15.40 -21.70
N VAL A 17 26.45 16.11 -21.07
CA VAL A 17 26.61 17.54 -20.79
C VAL A 17 27.08 17.68 -19.35
N LEU A 18 28.38 17.90 -19.20
CA LEU A 18 29.02 18.40 -17.99
C LEU A 18 28.91 19.93 -17.98
N ALA A 19 28.14 20.48 -17.04
CA ALA A 19 28.32 21.83 -16.51
C ALA A 19 28.65 21.62 -15.01
N ALA A 20 29.89 21.72 -14.54
CA ALA A 20 30.78 22.87 -14.43
C ALA A 20 30.29 23.95 -13.44
N CYS A 21 30.92 23.91 -12.25
CA CYS A 21 31.33 25.00 -11.37
C CYS A 21 30.29 25.92 -10.69
N GLY A 22 30.37 25.93 -9.36
CA GLY A 22 29.83 26.96 -8.48
C GLY A 22 30.31 26.74 -7.04
N ASP A 23 31.62 26.85 -6.85
CA ASP A 23 32.36 26.86 -5.59
C ASP A 23 32.29 28.29 -5.02
N ASP A 24 31.72 28.50 -3.82
CA ASP A 24 31.94 29.71 -3.01
C ASP A 24 31.46 29.43 -1.55
N GLU A 25 32.40 28.96 -0.73
CA GLU A 25 32.46 29.19 0.73
C GLU A 25 33.48 30.32 0.98
N PRO A 26 33.61 30.95 2.16
CA PRO A 26 32.80 30.90 3.39
C PRO A 26 32.47 32.33 3.93
N ASP A 27 31.67 32.42 5.00
CA ASP A 27 31.85 33.56 5.92
C ASP A 27 31.66 33.12 7.37
N ALA A 28 32.70 33.37 8.16
CA ALA A 28 32.79 33.13 9.58
C ALA A 28 32.93 34.48 10.30
N ALA A 29 31.98 34.78 11.19
CA ALA A 29 32.05 35.66 12.36
C ALA A 29 30.61 35.72 12.91
N ASP A 30 30.31 35.66 14.21
CA ASP A 30 31.05 36.19 15.35
C ASP A 30 30.67 35.41 16.62
N GLU A 31 31.63 35.35 17.53
CA GLU A 31 31.50 34.87 18.90
C GLU A 31 30.56 35.77 19.71
N GLN A 32 29.76 35.19 20.61
CA GLN A 32 29.65 35.76 21.96
C GLN A 32 29.24 34.73 23.02
N THR A 33 30.22 34.55 23.90
CA THR A 33 30.28 33.90 25.20
C THR A 33 29.06 34.16 26.09
N THR A 34 28.51 33.13 26.72
CA THR A 34 28.17 33.25 28.15
C THR A 34 28.48 31.96 28.90
N SER A 35 29.21 32.20 29.98
CA SER A 35 29.79 31.26 30.93
C SER A 35 28.73 30.65 31.83
N ALA A 36 28.79 29.34 32.05
CA ALA A 36 28.27 28.72 33.27
C ALA A 36 29.07 27.45 33.59
N ALA A 37 29.75 27.46 34.73
CA ALA A 37 30.28 26.31 35.43
C ALA A 37 29.82 26.41 36.90
N PRO A 38 30.06 25.41 37.76
CA PRO A 38 29.65 24.01 37.68
C PRO A 38 28.78 23.64 38.92
N THR A 39 28.67 22.35 39.22
CA THR A 39 28.30 21.71 40.51
C THR A 39 26.81 21.43 40.78
N THR A 40 26.43 20.15 40.80
CA THR A 40 26.32 19.34 42.04
C THR A 40 25.43 18.12 41.80
N ASP A 41 26.05 16.95 41.91
CA ASP A 41 25.45 15.63 42.06
C ASP A 41 24.83 15.49 43.47
N ALA A 42 23.56 15.08 43.59
CA ALA A 42 22.96 14.40 44.76
C ALA A 42 21.47 14.06 44.46
N PRO A 43 20.81 13.14 45.20
CA PRO A 43 20.58 11.79 44.72
C PRO A 43 19.09 11.48 44.46
N SER A 44 18.92 10.38 43.74
CA SER A 44 17.73 9.53 43.62
C SER A 44 16.74 9.61 44.80
N GLN A 45 15.51 10.02 44.52
CA GLN A 45 14.34 9.64 45.29
C GLN A 45 13.31 9.07 44.33
N THR A 46 13.15 7.76 44.41
CA THR A 46 12.04 7.01 43.84
C THR A 46 10.82 7.21 44.74
N PRO A 47 9.68 7.65 44.16
CA PRO A 47 8.39 7.14 44.59
C PRO A 47 7.74 6.49 43.36
N THR A 48 7.84 5.17 43.25
CA THR A 48 6.98 4.45 42.30
C THR A 48 5.67 4.18 43.01
N GLU A 49 4.66 4.86 42.49
CA GLU A 49 3.26 4.70 42.83
C GLU A 49 2.81 3.24 42.72
N GLU A 50 2.04 2.85 43.72
CA GLU A 50 1.09 1.77 43.67
C GLU A 50 0.04 2.08 42.59
N SER A 51 -0.24 1.10 41.71
CA SER A 51 -1.50 0.88 40.97
C SER A 51 -1.25 0.56 39.49
N SER A 52 -1.53 -0.68 39.13
CA SER A 52 -2.06 -1.09 37.81
C SER A 52 -2.64 -2.48 38.00
N ALA A 53 -3.96 -2.56 38.18
CA ALA A 53 -4.94 -2.69 37.10
C ALA A 53 -5.06 -4.16 36.67
N THR A 54 -6.08 -4.80 37.22
CA THR A 54 -6.71 -6.02 36.74
C THR A 54 -6.88 -5.96 35.23
N GLU A 55 -6.23 -6.87 34.49
CA GLU A 55 -6.58 -7.16 33.11
C GLU A 55 -8.01 -7.72 33.09
N ALA A 56 -8.95 -6.90 32.63
CA ALA A 56 -10.23 -7.39 32.18
C ALA A 56 -10.00 -8.17 30.87
N PRO A 57 -10.57 -9.38 30.71
CA PRO A 57 -10.50 -10.08 29.44
C PRO A 57 -11.16 -9.21 28.37
N THR A 58 -10.42 -8.86 27.33
CA THR A 58 -10.97 -8.15 26.18
C THR A 58 -12.03 -9.03 25.57
N GLU A 59 -13.28 -8.56 25.62
CA GLU A 59 -14.42 -9.23 25.05
C GLU A 59 -14.15 -9.48 23.56
N THR A 60 -14.28 -10.74 23.17
CA THR A 60 -14.32 -11.16 21.78
C THR A 60 -15.47 -10.39 21.12
N THR A 61 -15.16 -9.33 20.39
CA THR A 61 -16.13 -8.70 19.50
C THR A 61 -16.39 -9.70 18.38
N SER A 62 -17.48 -10.45 18.53
CA SER A 62 -18.03 -11.30 17.48
C SER A 62 -18.42 -10.39 16.31
N ALA A 63 -17.65 -10.45 15.22
CA ALA A 63 -17.99 -9.73 14.00
C ALA A 63 -19.32 -10.28 13.40
N PRO A 64 -20.18 -9.40 12.83
CA PRO A 64 -21.46 -9.75 12.19
C PRO A 64 -21.23 -10.52 10.86
N PRO A 65 -22.28 -11.08 10.23
CA PRO A 65 -22.17 -12.32 9.45
C PRO A 65 -21.22 -12.15 8.26
N VAL A 66 -20.25 -13.06 8.21
CA VAL A 66 -19.43 -13.33 7.03
C VAL A 66 -20.41 -13.54 5.88
N ALA A 67 -20.36 -12.63 4.90
CA ALA A 67 -21.01 -12.87 3.61
C ALA A 67 -20.63 -14.27 3.12
N ASP A 68 -21.47 -14.95 2.33
CA ASP A 68 -21.16 -16.26 1.70
C ASP A 68 -19.95 -16.23 0.72
N ARG A 69 -19.09 -15.21 0.86
CA ARG A 69 -17.87 -14.96 0.12
C ARG A 69 -16.67 -15.59 0.84
N PRO A 70 -15.71 -16.19 0.10
CA PRO A 70 -14.43 -16.58 0.67
C PRO A 70 -13.70 -15.39 1.32
N GLN A 71 -12.97 -15.67 2.40
CA GLN A 71 -12.11 -14.68 3.04
C GLN A 71 -10.95 -14.25 2.12
N ALA A 72 -10.47 -13.02 2.24
CA ALA A 72 -9.41 -12.43 1.43
C ALA A 72 -8.13 -13.27 1.43
N CYS A 73 -7.68 -13.76 2.60
CA CYS A 73 -6.50 -14.63 2.67
C CYS A 73 -6.72 -16.05 2.14
N ALA A 74 -7.96 -16.44 1.82
CA ALA A 74 -8.25 -17.69 1.14
C ALA A 74 -8.25 -17.53 -0.40
N LEU A 75 -8.26 -16.30 -0.92
CA LEU A 75 -8.33 -16.00 -2.35
C LEU A 75 -6.96 -15.96 -3.04
N LEU A 76 -5.89 -15.74 -2.27
CA LEU A 76 -4.52 -15.66 -2.77
C LEU A 76 -3.57 -16.33 -1.79
N THR A 77 -2.56 -17.01 -2.33
CA THR A 77 -1.42 -17.49 -1.54
C THR A 77 -0.21 -16.56 -1.70
N SER A 78 0.75 -16.65 -0.77
CA SER A 78 2.05 -15.98 -0.89
C SER A 78 2.74 -16.31 -2.22
N GLY A 79 2.60 -17.54 -2.71
CA GLY A 79 3.11 -17.98 -4.02
C GLY A 79 2.42 -17.33 -5.22
N ASP A 80 1.11 -17.07 -5.16
CA ASP A 80 0.38 -16.36 -6.22
C ASP A 80 0.84 -14.90 -6.31
N VAL A 81 1.00 -14.26 -5.16
CA VAL A 81 1.52 -12.89 -5.05
C VAL A 81 2.97 -12.86 -5.56
N ALA A 82 3.81 -13.78 -5.10
CA ALA A 82 5.20 -13.86 -5.54
C ALA A 82 5.33 -14.06 -7.06
N LYS A 83 4.43 -14.84 -7.67
CA LYS A 83 4.41 -15.03 -9.12
C LYS A 83 4.00 -13.78 -9.89
N ALA A 84 3.04 -13.00 -9.39
CA ALA A 84 2.57 -11.77 -10.03
C ALA A 84 3.59 -10.62 -9.89
N ILE A 85 4.27 -10.55 -8.75
CA ILE A 85 5.17 -9.47 -8.39
C ILE A 85 6.62 -9.78 -8.78
N GLY A 86 7.05 -11.04 -8.64
CA GLY A 86 8.41 -11.49 -8.94
C GLY A 86 9.37 -11.44 -7.75
N VAL A 87 8.86 -11.32 -6.52
CA VAL A 87 9.64 -11.39 -5.26
C VAL A 87 8.93 -12.28 -4.24
N GLU A 88 9.67 -12.79 -3.26
CA GLU A 88 9.12 -13.64 -2.21
C GLU A 88 8.38 -12.81 -1.15
N PHE A 89 7.25 -13.34 -0.67
CA PHE A 89 6.41 -12.75 0.37
C PHE A 89 6.28 -13.68 1.56
N SER A 90 6.10 -13.10 2.76
CA SER A 90 5.59 -13.86 3.89
C SER A 90 4.18 -14.38 3.63
N GLU A 91 3.74 -15.35 4.43
CA GLU A 91 2.33 -15.74 4.46
C GLU A 91 1.41 -14.55 4.73
N GLY A 92 0.21 -14.62 4.13
CA GLY A 92 -0.79 -13.58 4.25
C GLY A 92 -1.33 -13.47 5.68
N VAL A 93 -1.37 -12.26 6.20
CA VAL A 93 -1.93 -11.97 7.53
C VAL A 93 -3.36 -11.46 7.36
N PRO A 94 -4.36 -12.12 7.96
CA PRO A 94 -5.75 -11.67 7.87
C PRO A 94 -5.95 -10.38 8.66
N GLY A 95 -6.79 -9.50 8.14
CA GLY A 95 -7.15 -8.24 8.75
C GLY A 95 -8.60 -7.87 8.47
N HIS A 96 -9.04 -6.75 9.03
CA HIS A 96 -10.34 -6.16 8.75
C HIS A 96 -10.21 -4.64 8.72
N GLY A 97 -10.92 -4.03 7.80
CA GLY A 97 -10.93 -2.59 7.61
C GLY A 97 -12.33 -2.01 7.58
N SER A 98 -12.39 -0.69 7.58
CA SER A 98 -13.61 0.05 7.31
C SER A 98 -13.27 1.27 6.48
N VAL A 99 -14.03 1.48 5.41
CA VAL A 99 -13.82 2.58 4.47
C VAL A 99 -15.07 3.44 4.46
N THR A 100 -14.90 4.76 4.38
CA THR A 100 -15.99 5.70 4.13
C THR A 100 -15.60 6.62 3.00
N GLU A 101 -16.41 6.63 1.95
CA GLU A 101 -16.12 7.37 0.73
C GLU A 101 -17.40 7.81 0.03
N ASN A 102 -17.46 9.07 -0.39
CA ASN A 102 -18.60 9.65 -1.11
C ASN A 102 -19.96 9.36 -0.44
N GLY A 103 -20.00 9.38 0.90
CA GLY A 103 -21.21 9.13 1.70
C GLY A 103 -21.63 7.65 1.79
N THR A 104 -20.79 6.72 1.34
CA THR A 104 -20.98 5.27 1.52
C THR A 104 -19.92 4.75 2.48
N SER A 105 -20.32 3.90 3.41
CA SER A 105 -19.43 3.24 4.37
C SER A 105 -19.56 1.74 4.26
N TRP A 106 -18.45 1.01 4.34
CA TRP A 106 -18.44 -0.45 4.27
C TRP A 106 -17.27 -1.02 5.08
N THR A 107 -17.38 -2.29 5.45
CA THR A 107 -16.28 -3.07 6.02
C THR A 107 -15.55 -3.83 4.93
N THR A 108 -14.26 -4.10 5.14
CA THR A 108 -13.43 -4.90 4.25
C THR A 108 -12.87 -6.08 5.01
N ASP A 109 -12.82 -7.23 4.34
CA ASP A 109 -11.99 -8.35 4.76
C ASP A 109 -10.63 -8.21 4.09
N GLU A 110 -9.54 -8.32 4.85
CA GLU A 110 -8.20 -7.97 4.38
C GLU A 110 -7.24 -9.15 4.41
N CYS A 111 -6.30 -9.15 3.48
CA CYS A 111 -5.10 -9.98 3.56
C CYS A 111 -3.86 -9.16 3.22
N THR A 112 -2.87 -9.16 4.12
CA THR A 112 -1.62 -8.43 3.92
C THR A 112 -0.45 -9.39 3.71
N PHE A 113 0.27 -9.21 2.62
CA PHE A 113 1.52 -9.89 2.29
C PHE A 113 2.67 -8.91 2.40
N THR A 114 3.78 -9.33 3.00
CA THR A 114 4.95 -8.45 3.17
C THR A 114 6.19 -9.08 2.58
N ALA A 115 6.81 -8.36 1.65
CA ALA A 115 8.19 -8.58 1.24
C ALA A 115 9.05 -7.61 2.04
N LYS A 116 9.86 -8.16 2.96
CA LYS A 116 10.64 -7.37 3.92
C LYS A 116 11.54 -6.35 3.21
N ASP A 117 11.53 -5.13 3.72
CA ASP A 117 12.35 -3.99 3.24
C ASP A 117 12.07 -3.63 1.76
N LEU A 118 10.93 -4.05 1.18
CA LEU A 118 10.59 -3.82 -0.23
C LEU A 118 9.18 -3.29 -0.42
N VAL A 119 8.17 -4.11 -0.14
CA VAL A 119 6.78 -3.78 -0.42
C VAL A 119 5.82 -4.55 0.49
N SER A 120 4.81 -3.87 0.97
CA SER A 120 3.64 -4.49 1.60
C SER A 120 2.46 -4.40 0.64
N ILE A 121 1.79 -5.53 0.41
CA ILE A 121 0.61 -5.65 -0.46
C ILE A 121 -0.57 -6.00 0.42
N ARG A 122 -1.53 -5.09 0.51
CA ARG A 122 -2.81 -5.30 1.17
C ARG A 122 -3.90 -5.52 0.12
N ILE A 123 -4.59 -6.63 0.25
CA ILE A 123 -5.76 -6.99 -0.55
C ILE A 123 -6.98 -6.80 0.34
N GLU A 124 -7.91 -5.94 -0.06
CA GLU A 124 -9.15 -5.70 0.65
C GLU A 124 -10.31 -6.14 -0.22
N VAL A 125 -11.24 -6.91 0.35
CA VAL A 125 -12.42 -7.39 -0.37
C VAL A 125 -13.67 -7.01 0.40
N SER A 126 -14.60 -6.37 -0.30
CA SER A 126 -15.94 -6.06 0.21
C SER A 126 -16.98 -6.39 -0.84
N GLY A 127 -18.22 -6.57 -0.43
CA GLY A 127 -19.37 -6.84 -1.28
C GLY A 127 -20.63 -6.17 -0.73
N PRO A 128 -21.79 -6.40 -1.36
CA PRO A 128 -23.02 -5.71 -1.00
C PRO A 128 -23.43 -5.84 0.47
N ALA A 129 -23.17 -7.00 1.08
CA ALA A 129 -23.50 -7.28 2.48
C ALA A 129 -22.60 -6.53 3.48
N ASP A 130 -21.44 -6.03 3.04
CA ASP A 130 -20.49 -5.32 3.89
C ASP A 130 -20.78 -3.81 3.98
N VAL A 131 -21.77 -3.32 3.21
CA VAL A 131 -22.16 -1.91 3.24
C VAL A 131 -22.94 -1.60 4.52
N THR A 132 -22.37 -0.72 5.33
CA THR A 132 -22.96 -0.28 6.61
C THR A 132 -23.76 1.01 6.46
N ALA A 133 -23.45 1.83 5.45
CA ALA A 133 -24.22 3.02 5.07
C ALA A 133 -24.09 3.32 3.57
N GLY A 134 -25.13 3.87 2.95
CA GLY A 134 -25.12 4.21 1.52
C GLY A 134 -25.56 3.06 0.62
N LYS A 135 -25.00 2.97 -0.59
CA LYS A 135 -25.31 1.91 -1.57
C LYS A 135 -24.03 1.25 -2.05
N PHE A 136 -24.05 -0.08 -2.13
CA PHE A 136 -22.96 -0.81 -2.79
C PHE A 136 -22.83 -0.37 -4.24
N GLY A 137 -21.60 -0.20 -4.66
CA GLY A 137 -21.26 0.15 -6.02
C GLY A 137 -19.77 0.34 -6.18
N CYS A 138 -19.38 0.50 -7.43
CA CYS A 138 -18.02 0.85 -7.78
C CYS A 138 -17.89 2.37 -7.63
N ILE A 139 -17.36 2.80 -6.48
CA ILE A 139 -17.13 4.21 -6.14
C ILE A 139 -15.69 4.56 -6.53
N GLN A 140 -15.53 5.59 -7.36
CA GLN A 140 -14.22 6.11 -7.70
C GLN A 140 -13.51 6.60 -6.43
N PRO A 141 -12.26 6.19 -6.19
CA PRO A 141 -11.46 6.72 -5.09
C PRO A 141 -11.33 8.25 -5.16
N SER A 142 -11.30 8.89 -4.00
CA SER A 142 -11.01 10.32 -3.85
C SER A 142 -9.59 10.63 -4.33
N ASP A 143 -9.45 11.77 -5.01
CA ASP A 143 -8.17 12.33 -5.48
C ASP A 143 -7.53 13.31 -4.49
N ALA A 144 -8.09 13.45 -3.28
CA ALA A 144 -7.61 14.41 -2.29
C ALA A 144 -6.14 14.19 -1.84
N ASP A 145 -5.68 12.94 -1.84
CA ASP A 145 -4.38 12.47 -1.37
C ASP A 145 -3.54 11.80 -2.47
N GLY A 146 -3.96 11.92 -3.74
CA GLY A 146 -3.29 11.26 -4.84
C GLY A 146 -3.93 11.49 -6.19
N ASN A 147 -3.23 11.08 -7.25
CA ASN A 147 -3.79 11.11 -8.59
C ASN A 147 -4.61 9.84 -8.85
N VAL A 148 -5.83 9.98 -9.36
CA VAL A 148 -6.75 8.88 -9.66
C VAL A 148 -7.02 8.83 -11.16
N GLU A 149 -6.73 7.69 -11.78
CA GLU A 149 -6.90 7.47 -13.22
C GLU A 149 -7.76 6.23 -13.47
N PRO A 150 -8.52 6.16 -14.58
CA PRO A 150 -9.14 4.92 -15.01
C PRO A 150 -8.10 3.81 -15.23
N SER A 151 -8.45 2.58 -14.88
CA SER A 151 -7.63 1.40 -15.10
C SER A 151 -8.49 0.22 -15.53
N ASP A 152 -7.84 -0.89 -15.87
CA ASP A 152 -8.48 -2.14 -16.27
C ASP A 152 -7.96 -3.28 -15.39
N ALA A 153 -8.85 -4.21 -15.02
CA ALA A 153 -8.51 -5.46 -14.35
C ALA A 153 -9.42 -6.58 -14.86
N ALA A 154 -8.87 -7.79 -15.01
CA ALA A 154 -9.66 -8.93 -15.50
C ALA A 154 -10.83 -9.23 -14.55
N GLY A 155 -12.04 -9.41 -15.10
CA GLY A 155 -13.25 -9.65 -14.30
C GLY A 155 -13.87 -8.41 -13.65
N ALA A 156 -13.23 -7.24 -13.76
CA ALA A 156 -13.79 -5.98 -13.27
C ALA A 156 -14.69 -5.33 -14.33
N SER A 157 -15.80 -4.75 -13.87
CA SER A 157 -16.66 -3.89 -14.66
C SER A 157 -16.12 -2.46 -14.78
N LYS A 158 -15.35 -2.02 -13.78
CA LYS A 158 -14.66 -0.74 -13.68
C LYS A 158 -13.46 -0.91 -12.76
N ALA A 159 -12.39 -0.16 -13.02
CA ALA A 159 -11.28 -0.04 -12.10
C ALA A 159 -10.67 1.37 -12.11
N TRP A 160 -10.01 1.72 -11.02
CA TRP A 160 -9.27 2.97 -10.86
C TRP A 160 -7.91 2.70 -10.26
N TRP A 161 -6.91 3.38 -10.81
CA TRP A 161 -5.55 3.42 -10.33
C TRP A 161 -5.32 4.71 -9.55
N LYS A 162 -4.87 4.59 -8.30
CA LYS A 162 -4.54 5.72 -7.43
C LYS A 162 -3.08 5.64 -7.03
N THR A 163 -2.38 6.77 -7.08
CA THR A 163 -1.00 6.90 -6.57
C THR A 163 -0.90 8.06 -5.60
N SER A 164 -0.21 7.86 -4.48
CA SER A 164 -0.02 8.90 -3.47
C SER A 164 0.74 10.10 -4.04
N ALA A 165 0.36 11.30 -3.60
CA ALA A 165 1.02 12.53 -4.02
C ALA A 165 2.36 12.78 -3.30
N THR A 166 2.59 12.13 -2.16
CA THR A 166 3.78 12.31 -1.31
C THR A 166 4.33 10.96 -0.85
N PRO A 167 5.65 10.85 -0.60
CA PRO A 167 6.24 9.65 0.00
C PRO A 167 5.64 9.29 1.37
N PRO A 168 5.61 7.99 1.75
CA PRO A 168 6.00 6.83 0.95
C PRO A 168 5.07 6.61 -0.26
N LEU A 169 5.56 5.91 -1.29
CA LEU A 169 4.73 5.60 -2.45
C LEU A 169 3.67 4.59 -2.02
N VAL A 170 2.40 4.99 -2.08
CA VAL A 170 1.23 4.14 -1.90
C VAL A 170 0.48 4.11 -3.20
N ALA A 171 0.34 2.92 -3.77
CA ALA A 171 -0.27 2.72 -5.06
C ALA A 171 -1.43 1.73 -4.91
N THR A 172 -2.65 2.20 -5.16
CA THR A 172 -3.88 1.43 -4.92
C THR A 172 -4.65 1.27 -6.22
N LEU A 173 -4.94 0.02 -6.57
CA LEU A 173 -5.95 -0.29 -7.57
C LEU A 173 -7.26 -0.63 -6.87
N ARG A 174 -8.35 0.04 -7.23
CA ARG A 174 -9.71 -0.43 -6.96
C ARG A 174 -10.28 -1.09 -8.19
N ALA A 175 -10.70 -2.34 -8.10
CA ALA A 175 -11.36 -3.08 -9.17
C ALA A 175 -12.71 -3.62 -8.67
N CYS A 176 -13.79 -3.36 -9.40
CA CYS A 176 -15.12 -3.77 -8.96
C CYS A 176 -15.85 -4.65 -9.96
N SER A 177 -16.56 -5.64 -9.43
CA SER A 177 -17.60 -6.39 -10.12
C SER A 177 -18.99 -5.98 -9.60
N ALA A 178 -20.03 -6.70 -10.04
CA ALA A 178 -21.37 -6.54 -9.47
C ALA A 178 -21.47 -7.06 -8.02
N GLU A 179 -20.53 -7.91 -7.60
CA GLU A 179 -20.62 -8.69 -6.36
C GLU A 179 -19.49 -8.34 -5.37
N ALA A 180 -18.43 -7.69 -5.82
CA ALA A 180 -17.31 -7.33 -4.97
C ALA A 180 -16.57 -6.06 -5.43
N ASN A 181 -16.05 -5.32 -4.46
CA ASN A 181 -14.99 -4.34 -4.64
C ASN A 181 -13.70 -4.97 -4.10
N VAL A 182 -12.64 -4.94 -4.91
CA VAL A 182 -11.31 -5.42 -4.57
C VAL A 182 -10.35 -4.25 -4.62
N ASP A 183 -9.76 -3.89 -3.48
CA ASP A 183 -8.69 -2.90 -3.42
C ASP A 183 -7.36 -3.63 -3.24
N VAL A 184 -6.39 -3.33 -4.11
CA VAL A 184 -5.01 -3.83 -4.05
C VAL A 184 -4.11 -2.64 -3.77
N THR A 185 -3.65 -2.52 -2.54
CA THR A 185 -2.78 -1.43 -2.08
C THR A 185 -1.35 -1.93 -1.94
N MET A 186 -0.42 -1.30 -2.64
CA MET A 186 1.02 -1.56 -2.59
C MET A 186 1.71 -0.38 -1.92
N THR A 187 2.37 -0.62 -0.78
CA THR A 187 3.10 0.40 -0.02
C THR A 187 4.60 0.12 -0.08
N TYR A 188 5.37 1.12 -0.51
CA TYR A 188 6.83 1.08 -0.61
C TYR A 188 7.44 2.01 0.43
N GLU A 189 8.02 1.45 1.49
CA GLU A 189 8.49 2.23 2.66
C GLU A 189 9.62 3.21 2.30
N ASP A 190 10.62 2.77 1.52
CA ASP A 190 11.81 3.59 1.20
C ASP A 190 11.81 4.21 -0.20
N GLY A 191 10.73 4.03 -0.96
CA GLY A 191 10.56 4.60 -2.30
C GLY A 191 11.38 3.90 -3.39
N THR A 192 10.67 3.33 -4.37
CA THR A 192 11.18 2.89 -5.69
C THR A 192 12.33 1.86 -5.77
N ASP A 193 12.88 1.37 -4.64
CA ASP A 193 13.90 0.30 -4.67
C ASP A 193 13.38 -1.04 -5.25
N TYR A 194 12.07 -1.14 -5.45
CA TYR A 194 11.43 -2.23 -6.15
C TYR A 194 11.29 -1.92 -7.67
N PRO A 195 11.83 -2.78 -8.56
CA PRO A 195 11.87 -2.53 -10.01
C PRO A 195 10.55 -2.83 -10.74
N GLY A 196 9.51 -3.31 -10.06
CA GLY A 196 8.23 -3.64 -10.70
C GLY A 196 7.34 -2.41 -10.90
N ASP A 197 6.47 -2.49 -11.89
CA ASP A 197 5.47 -1.46 -12.17
C ASP A 197 4.16 -1.80 -11.44
N PRO A 198 3.81 -1.10 -10.35
CA PRO A 198 2.62 -1.43 -9.57
C PRO A 198 1.32 -1.21 -10.38
N SER A 199 1.34 -0.35 -11.40
CA SER A 199 0.18 -0.13 -12.29
C SER A 199 -0.13 -1.34 -13.17
N GLN A 200 0.85 -2.19 -13.44
CA GLN A 200 0.67 -3.44 -14.21
C GLN A 200 0.44 -4.66 -13.31
N GLN A 201 0.97 -4.61 -12.08
CA GLN A 201 0.94 -5.73 -11.14
C GLN A 201 -0.36 -5.79 -10.33
N ALA A 202 -0.85 -4.65 -9.83
CA ALA A 202 -2.09 -4.60 -9.07
C ALA A 202 -3.30 -5.13 -9.87
N PRO A 203 -3.45 -4.83 -11.19
CA PRO A 203 -4.51 -5.44 -12.01
C PRO A 203 -4.48 -6.95 -12.12
N GLN A 204 -3.29 -7.54 -12.13
CA GLN A 204 -3.15 -9.00 -12.20
C GLN A 204 -3.62 -9.64 -10.91
N LEU A 205 -3.22 -9.09 -9.76
CA LEU A 205 -3.67 -9.54 -8.44
C LEU A 205 -5.18 -9.38 -8.28
N ALA A 206 -5.73 -8.22 -8.62
CA ALA A 206 -7.17 -8.00 -8.59
C ALA A 206 -7.93 -8.99 -9.49
N GLY A 207 -7.40 -9.30 -10.68
CA GLY A 207 -7.98 -10.29 -11.57
C GLY A 207 -8.00 -11.70 -10.99
N LEU A 208 -6.95 -12.11 -10.26
CA LEU A 208 -6.90 -13.39 -9.56
C LEU A 208 -7.94 -13.45 -8.44
N VAL A 209 -8.03 -12.39 -7.62
CA VAL A 209 -9.02 -12.28 -6.53
C VAL A 209 -10.44 -12.35 -7.09
N LEU A 210 -10.75 -11.53 -8.10
CA LEU A 210 -12.07 -11.50 -8.73
C LEU A 210 -12.44 -12.84 -9.38
N SER A 211 -11.47 -13.59 -9.90
CA SER A 211 -11.70 -14.94 -10.44
C SER A 211 -11.98 -15.94 -9.33
N GLY A 212 -11.27 -15.87 -8.19
CA GLY A 212 -11.50 -16.73 -7.03
C GLY A 212 -12.86 -16.51 -6.35
N LEU A 213 -13.44 -15.32 -6.53
CA LEU A 213 -14.78 -14.99 -6.03
C LEU A 213 -15.93 -15.57 -6.88
N GLN A 214 -15.68 -15.94 -8.13
CA GLN A 214 -16.69 -16.45 -9.08
C GLN A 214 -16.85 -17.98 -9.05
N GLY A 215 -16.26 -18.65 -8.04
CA GLY A 215 -16.17 -20.11 -7.90
C GLY A 215 -17.47 -20.87 -8.12
#